data_AF-A0A258CDD9-F1
#
_entry.id   AF-A0A258CDD9-F1
#
_cell.length_a   1.000
_cell.length_b   1.000
_cell.length_c   1.000
_cell.angle_alpha   90.00
_cell.angle_beta   90.00
_cell.angle_gamma   90.00
#
_symmetry.space_group_name_H-M   'P 1'
#
loop_
_entity.id
_entity.type
_entity.pdbx_description
1 polymer ?
#
loop_
_entity_poly.entity_id
_entity_poly.type
_entity_poly.pdbx_seq_one_letter_code
_entity_poly.pdbx_strand_id
1 'polypeptide(L)'
;MPLRLHGEAAPVGTSRVLAVTEAEQSFTFVDVDERPLPSLLRGFSAPVKLEFPYSRDQLMFLMQHDADGFNRWEAGQMDERLTEALRSLLQNETLDPAMVAEMLSLPSEAYLTEISDVADVDAIHTAREFARRELASRLFEPLYQRYMTYRETSRQTPYLASAEHFARRALQNIALAYLMFSERSDILSLCLDQFDTADNMTERLSALASLINSPFEEKRGLALESFAEQFRDNPLVMDQWLVHDGRRGMNISS
;
A
#
# COMPACT_ATOMS: atom_id res chain seq x y z
N MET A 1 2.22 -18.28 -23.81
CA MET A 1 2.43 -19.47 -24.65
C MET A 1 1.08 -20.01 -25.11
N PRO A 2 0.91 -20.40 -26.38
CA PRO A 2 -0.29 -21.09 -26.84
C PRO A 2 -0.45 -22.45 -26.17
N LEU A 3 -1.67 -22.84 -25.77
CA LEU A 3 -1.92 -24.08 -25.03
C LEU A 3 -2.47 -25.18 -25.95
N ARG A 4 -1.87 -26.37 -25.96
CA ARG A 4 -2.39 -27.56 -26.65
C ARG A 4 -2.59 -28.70 -25.67
N LEU A 5 -3.78 -29.29 -25.62
CA LEU A 5 -4.04 -30.49 -24.83
C LEU A 5 -3.66 -31.75 -25.63
N HIS A 6 -3.21 -32.78 -24.92
CA HIS A 6 -2.96 -34.08 -25.52
C HIS A 6 -4.23 -34.62 -26.20
N GLY A 7 -4.12 -34.98 -27.48
CA GLY A 7 -5.26 -35.39 -28.32
C GLY A 7 -5.81 -34.31 -29.25
N GLU A 8 -5.39 -33.05 -29.10
CA GLU A 8 -5.78 -31.95 -30.00
C GLU A 8 -4.82 -31.80 -31.19
N ALA A 9 -5.38 -31.49 -32.36
CA ALA A 9 -4.64 -31.33 -33.61
C ALA A 9 -3.81 -30.03 -33.68
N ALA A 10 -4.20 -28.99 -32.94
CA ALA A 10 -3.52 -27.69 -32.92
C ALA A 10 -3.71 -26.96 -31.58
N PRO A 11 -2.82 -26.03 -31.19
CA PRO A 11 -2.97 -25.21 -29.99
C PRO A 11 -4.19 -24.28 -30.07
N VAL A 12 -4.82 -24.01 -28.92
CA VAL A 12 -5.99 -23.13 -28.82
C VAL A 12 -5.73 -22.01 -27.81
N GLY A 13 -5.37 -20.83 -28.33
CA GLY A 13 -5.23 -19.59 -27.55
C GLY A 13 -4.18 -19.68 -26.43
N THR A 14 -4.16 -18.68 -25.55
CA THR A 14 -3.24 -18.58 -24.40
C THR A 14 -3.93 -18.85 -23.05
N SER A 15 -5.24 -19.16 -23.08
CA SER A 15 -6.06 -19.49 -21.91
C SER A 15 -7.00 -20.65 -22.27
N ARG A 16 -7.28 -21.53 -21.29
CA ARG A 16 -8.11 -22.72 -21.47
C ARG A 16 -9.05 -22.90 -20.28
N VAL A 17 -10.31 -23.20 -20.56
CA VAL A 17 -11.28 -23.65 -19.55
C VAL A 17 -11.23 -25.17 -19.50
N LEU A 18 -10.94 -25.73 -18.32
CA LEU A 18 -10.91 -27.17 -18.08
C LEU A 18 -12.14 -27.57 -17.27
N ALA A 19 -12.93 -28.50 -17.80
CA ALA A 19 -14.10 -29.03 -17.09
C ALA A 19 -13.66 -30.16 -16.16
N VAL A 20 -13.60 -29.87 -14.86
CA VAL A 20 -13.31 -30.86 -13.81
C VAL A 20 -14.64 -31.45 -13.33
N THR A 21 -14.90 -32.72 -13.67
CA THR A 21 -16.18 -33.40 -13.39
C THR A 21 -16.04 -34.61 -12.48
N GLU A 22 -14.83 -35.11 -12.30
CA GLU A 22 -14.50 -36.25 -11.46
C GLU A 22 -13.83 -35.80 -10.16
N ALA A 23 -13.78 -36.69 -9.16
CA ALA A 23 -13.11 -36.41 -7.88
C ALA A 23 -11.59 -36.23 -8.06
N GLU A 24 -10.99 -36.93 -9.03
CA GLU A 24 -9.60 -36.81 -9.43
C GLU A 24 -9.54 -36.89 -10.96
N GLN A 25 -8.90 -35.91 -11.60
CA GLN A 25 -8.84 -35.83 -13.06
C GLN A 25 -7.51 -35.21 -13.48
N SER A 26 -6.92 -35.71 -14.57
CA SER A 26 -5.64 -35.23 -15.11
C SER A 26 -5.81 -34.61 -16.49
N PHE A 27 -5.13 -33.48 -16.72
CA PHE A 27 -5.05 -32.81 -18.02
C PHE A 27 -3.59 -32.65 -18.41
N THR A 28 -3.23 -33.14 -19.59
CA THR A 28 -1.85 -33.08 -20.09
C THR A 28 -1.74 -32.06 -21.20
N PHE A 29 -0.99 -30.98 -20.94
CA PHE A 29 -0.57 -30.04 -21.97
C PHE A 29 0.72 -30.53 -22.64
N VAL A 30 0.80 -30.39 -23.95
CA VAL A 30 1.94 -30.81 -24.79
C VAL A 30 2.55 -29.61 -25.48
N ASP A 31 3.77 -29.76 -26.00
CA ASP A 31 4.57 -28.70 -26.63
C ASP A 31 4.92 -27.56 -25.64
N VAL A 32 5.37 -27.94 -24.44
CA VAL A 32 5.79 -27.02 -23.38
C VAL A 32 7.31 -27.13 -23.22
N ASP A 33 8.02 -26.15 -23.78
CA ASP A 33 9.50 -26.18 -23.89
C ASP A 33 10.22 -25.85 -22.56
N GLU A 34 9.54 -25.14 -21.67
CA GLU A 34 10.07 -24.71 -20.37
C GLU A 34 9.06 -24.98 -19.25
N ARG A 35 9.54 -25.08 -18.00
CA ARG A 35 8.67 -25.31 -16.85
C ARG A 35 7.66 -24.14 -16.69
N PRO A 36 6.35 -24.37 -16.86
CA PRO A 36 5.39 -23.29 -16.80
C PRO A 36 5.09 -22.87 -15.36
N LEU A 37 4.79 -21.59 -15.16
CA LEU A 37 4.13 -21.09 -13.97
C LEU A 37 2.63 -20.98 -14.27
N PRO A 38 1.79 -21.88 -13.72
CA PRO A 38 0.37 -21.87 -14.03
C PRO A 38 -0.33 -20.66 -13.39
N SER A 39 -1.31 -20.13 -14.10
CA SER A 39 -2.26 -19.13 -13.62
C SER A 39 -3.64 -19.78 -13.61
N LEU A 40 -4.07 -20.21 -12.43
CA LEU A 40 -5.23 -21.08 -12.22
C LEU A 40 -6.45 -20.27 -11.77
N LEU A 41 -7.66 -20.80 -12.00
CA LEU A 41 -8.92 -20.19 -11.55
C LEU A 41 -9.21 -18.75 -12.07
N ARG A 42 -8.65 -18.40 -13.24
CA ARG A 42 -8.80 -17.08 -13.89
C ARG A 42 -10.27 -16.63 -13.94
N GLY A 43 -10.50 -15.34 -13.69
CA GLY A 43 -11.85 -14.76 -13.68
C GLY A 43 -12.80 -15.39 -12.66
N PHE A 44 -12.27 -16.04 -11.62
CA PHE A 44 -13.03 -16.80 -10.63
C PHE A 44 -13.95 -17.85 -11.28
N SER A 45 -13.37 -18.65 -12.19
CA SER A 45 -14.12 -19.59 -13.04
C SER A 45 -14.96 -20.63 -12.29
N ALA A 46 -14.67 -20.85 -11.00
CA ALA A 46 -15.48 -21.67 -10.11
C ALA A 46 -15.33 -21.19 -8.64
N PRO A 47 -16.40 -21.22 -7.82
CA PRO A 47 -16.37 -20.78 -6.42
C PRO A 47 -15.80 -21.88 -5.49
N VAL A 48 -14.52 -22.19 -5.65
CA VAL A 48 -13.83 -23.26 -4.90
C VAL A 48 -12.57 -22.75 -4.23
N LYS A 49 -12.12 -23.43 -3.16
CA LYS A 49 -10.79 -23.19 -2.58
C LYS A 49 -9.75 -23.91 -3.44
N LEU A 50 -8.80 -23.15 -3.97
CA LEU A 50 -7.68 -23.69 -4.72
C LEU A 50 -6.49 -23.94 -3.78
N GLU A 51 -5.97 -25.17 -3.77
CA GLU A 51 -4.73 -25.50 -3.09
C GLU A 51 -3.64 -25.74 -4.13
N PHE A 52 -2.71 -24.79 -4.27
CA PHE A 52 -1.53 -24.94 -5.11
C PHE A 52 -0.31 -24.32 -4.42
N PRO A 53 0.83 -25.03 -4.31
CA PRO A 53 1.97 -24.58 -3.54
C PRO A 53 2.85 -23.60 -4.33
N TYR A 54 2.33 -22.41 -4.64
CA TYR A 54 3.14 -21.34 -5.24
C TYR A 54 4.28 -20.91 -4.31
N SER A 55 5.46 -20.66 -4.86
CA SER A 55 6.51 -19.94 -4.15
C SER A 55 6.22 -18.44 -4.13
N ARG A 56 6.91 -17.69 -3.26
CA ARG A 56 6.80 -16.23 -3.19
C ARG A 56 7.16 -15.57 -4.52
N ASP A 57 8.24 -16.00 -5.16
CA ASP A 57 8.68 -15.44 -6.45
C ASP A 57 7.67 -15.71 -7.57
N GLN A 58 6.99 -16.86 -7.51
CA GLN A 58 5.92 -17.21 -8.44
C GLN A 58 4.68 -16.32 -8.24
N LEU A 59 4.30 -16.02 -7.00
CA LEU A 59 3.21 -15.08 -6.72
C LEU A 59 3.55 -13.66 -7.18
N MET A 60 4.78 -13.21 -6.94
CA MET A 60 5.25 -11.90 -7.43
C MET A 60 5.24 -11.84 -8.96
N PHE A 61 5.69 -12.89 -9.64
CA PHE A 61 5.64 -12.98 -11.09
C PHE A 61 4.20 -12.95 -11.62
N LEU A 62 3.27 -13.66 -10.99
CA LEU A 62 1.85 -13.62 -11.35
C LEU A 62 1.24 -12.23 -11.09
N MET A 63 1.56 -11.59 -9.97
CA MET A 63 1.11 -10.23 -9.66
C MET A 63 1.55 -9.23 -10.74
N GLN A 64 2.78 -9.36 -11.26
CA GLN A 64 3.36 -8.44 -12.25
C GLN A 64 2.93 -8.73 -13.69
N HIS A 65 2.84 -10.02 -14.07
CA HIS A 65 2.77 -10.41 -15.48
C HIS A 65 1.47 -11.14 -15.85
N ASP A 66 0.60 -11.47 -14.88
CA ASP A 66 -0.65 -12.13 -15.24
C ASP A 66 -1.58 -11.18 -16.02
N ALA A 67 -2.09 -11.70 -17.12
CA ALA A 67 -3.05 -11.02 -17.98
C ALA A 67 -4.44 -10.95 -17.35
N ASP A 68 -4.74 -11.80 -16.35
CA ASP A 68 -6.00 -11.81 -15.63
C ASP A 68 -5.93 -10.93 -14.36
N GLY A 69 -6.78 -9.90 -14.30
CA GLY A 69 -6.77 -8.93 -13.20
C GLY A 69 -7.19 -9.52 -11.84
N PHE A 70 -8.01 -10.58 -11.84
CA PHE A 70 -8.41 -11.28 -10.61
C PHE A 70 -7.25 -12.13 -10.07
N ASN A 71 -6.51 -12.81 -10.95
CA ASN A 71 -5.33 -13.57 -10.52
C ASN A 71 -4.15 -12.69 -10.10
N ARG A 72 -4.00 -11.49 -10.67
CA ARG A 72 -3.07 -10.48 -10.10
C ARG A 72 -3.46 -10.09 -8.68
N TRP A 73 -4.76 -9.95 -8.43
CA TRP A 73 -5.30 -9.64 -7.10
C TRP A 73 -5.14 -10.81 -6.12
N GLU A 74 -5.42 -12.06 -6.52
CA GLU A 74 -5.21 -13.26 -5.71
C GLU A 74 -3.71 -13.50 -5.41
N ALA A 75 -2.84 -13.33 -6.40
CA ALA A 75 -1.40 -13.47 -6.20
C ALA A 75 -0.82 -12.37 -5.31
N GLY A 76 -1.48 -11.22 -5.29
CA GLY A 76 -1.21 -10.12 -4.37
C GLY A 76 -1.82 -10.29 -2.98
N GLN A 77 -2.64 -11.32 -2.69
CA GLN A 77 -3.27 -11.45 -1.38
C GLN A 77 -2.22 -11.36 -0.27
N MET A 78 -2.33 -10.30 0.54
CA MET A 78 -1.42 -10.06 1.65
C MET A 78 -1.49 -11.25 2.61
N ASP A 79 -0.33 -11.74 3.07
CA ASP A 79 -0.29 -12.84 4.04
C ASP A 79 -1.19 -12.49 5.23
N GLU A 80 -2.24 -13.28 5.44
CA GLU A 80 -3.21 -13.06 6.51
C GLU A 80 -2.52 -13.05 7.89
N ARG A 81 -1.40 -13.78 8.03
CA ARG A 81 -0.59 -13.77 9.26
C ARG A 81 0.05 -12.41 9.51
N LEU A 82 0.52 -11.73 8.46
CA LEU A 82 1.05 -10.38 8.58
C LEU A 82 -0.05 -9.40 8.97
N THR A 83 -1.21 -9.49 8.31
CA THR A 83 -2.37 -8.65 8.61
C THR A 83 -2.80 -8.82 10.06
N GLU A 84 -2.91 -10.06 10.54
CA GLU A 84 -3.32 -10.34 11.92
C GLU A 84 -2.27 -9.93 12.95
N ALA A 85 -0.98 -10.08 12.63
CA ALA A 85 0.10 -9.58 13.49
C ALA A 85 0.05 -8.04 13.63
N LEU A 86 -0.09 -7.32 12.52
CA LEU A 86 -0.22 -5.85 12.53
C LEU A 86 -1.50 -5.40 13.24
N ARG A 87 -2.62 -6.12 13.08
CA ARG A 87 -3.86 -5.90 13.83
C ARG A 87 -3.63 -6.03 15.33
N SER A 88 -2.97 -7.11 15.75
CA SER A 88 -2.63 -7.36 17.16
C SER A 88 -1.75 -6.26 17.75
N LEU A 89 -0.74 -5.79 17.00
CA LEU A 89 0.12 -4.67 17.40
C LEU A 89 -0.69 -3.37 17.57
N LEU A 90 -1.55 -3.05 16.60
CA LEU A 90 -2.42 -1.89 16.66
C LEU A 90 -3.43 -1.97 17.81
N GLN A 91 -3.90 -3.14 18.21
CA GLN A 91 -4.86 -3.28 19.32
C GLN A 91 -4.20 -3.32 20.70
N ASN A 92 -2.88 -3.54 20.78
CA ASN A 92 -2.17 -3.62 22.05
C ASN A 92 -1.73 -2.23 22.54
N GLU A 93 -2.50 -1.62 23.45
CA GLU A 93 -2.24 -0.28 23.98
C GLU A 93 -1.04 -0.18 24.94
N THR A 94 -0.48 -1.32 25.35
CA THR A 94 0.67 -1.36 26.27
C THR A 94 2.02 -1.25 25.57
N LEU A 95 2.04 -1.38 24.24
CA LEU A 95 3.25 -1.28 23.43
C LEU A 95 3.67 0.17 23.24
N ASP A 96 4.98 0.40 23.13
CA ASP A 96 5.53 1.70 22.74
C ASP A 96 4.99 2.11 21.36
N PRO A 97 4.29 3.25 21.24
CA PRO A 97 3.76 3.74 19.97
C PRO A 97 4.83 3.91 18.89
N ALA A 98 6.06 4.29 19.26
CA ALA A 98 7.16 4.42 18.29
C ALA A 98 7.52 3.07 17.66
N MET A 99 7.56 2.00 18.47
CA MET A 99 7.81 0.64 18.00
C MET A 99 6.69 0.15 17.08
N VAL A 100 5.43 0.40 17.44
CA VAL A 100 4.29 0.02 16.60
C VAL A 100 4.32 0.77 15.27
N ALA A 101 4.64 2.06 15.28
CA ALA A 101 4.78 2.86 14.08
C ALA A 101 5.90 2.32 13.15
N GLU A 102 7.04 1.93 13.72
CA GLU A 102 8.13 1.33 12.96
C GLU A 102 7.72 -0.01 12.34
N MET A 103 7.02 -0.87 13.07
CA MET A 103 6.52 -2.16 12.56
C MET A 103 5.47 -2.01 11.45
N LEU A 104 4.73 -0.90 11.44
CA LEU A 104 3.79 -0.55 10.38
C LEU A 104 4.48 0.05 9.14
N SER A 105 5.74 0.46 9.26
CA SER A 105 6.49 1.09 8.18
C SER A 105 6.91 0.06 7.14
N LEU A 106 6.39 0.19 5.92
CA LEU A 106 6.88 -0.62 4.80
C LEU A 106 8.23 -0.10 4.32
N PRO A 107 9.18 -1.00 3.97
CA PRO A 107 10.49 -0.62 3.45
C PRO A 107 10.37 0.40 2.31
N SER A 108 11.30 1.35 2.23
CA SER A 108 11.29 2.38 1.20
C SER A 108 11.60 1.80 -0.18
N GLU A 109 11.17 2.47 -1.25
CA GLU A 109 11.48 2.04 -2.63
C GLU A 109 13.00 2.03 -2.88
N ALA A 110 13.72 3.01 -2.34
CA ALA A 110 15.18 3.06 -2.41
C ALA A 110 15.84 1.83 -1.76
N TYR A 111 15.38 1.45 -0.58
CA TYR A 111 15.86 0.24 0.10
C TYR A 111 15.51 -1.03 -0.68
N LEU A 112 14.27 -1.16 -1.16
CA LEU A 112 13.84 -2.31 -1.97
C LEU A 112 14.64 -2.43 -3.27
N THR A 113 14.99 -1.31 -3.89
CA THR A 113 15.85 -1.24 -5.07
C THR A 113 17.26 -1.73 -4.73
N GLU A 114 17.83 -1.26 -3.63
CA GLU A 114 19.20 -1.60 -3.20
C GLU A 114 19.37 -3.11 -2.93
N ILE A 115 18.37 -3.75 -2.32
CA ILE A 115 18.43 -5.19 -2.00
C ILE A 115 18.01 -6.11 -3.16
N SER A 116 17.57 -5.56 -4.28
CA SER A 116 17.10 -6.33 -5.43
C SER A 116 18.24 -6.60 -6.42
N ASP A 117 18.45 -7.86 -6.79
CA ASP A 117 19.45 -8.25 -7.80
C ASP A 117 19.16 -7.64 -9.18
N VAL A 118 17.88 -7.50 -9.51
CA VAL A 118 17.39 -6.77 -10.69
C VAL A 118 16.26 -5.86 -10.22
N ALA A 119 16.54 -4.57 -10.09
CA ALA A 119 15.57 -3.60 -9.59
C ALA A 119 14.70 -3.04 -10.73
N ASP A 120 13.42 -3.38 -10.73
CA ASP A 120 12.38 -2.70 -11.50
C ASP A 120 11.66 -1.71 -10.58
N VAL A 121 11.93 -0.41 -10.77
CA VAL A 121 11.43 0.67 -9.92
C VAL A 121 9.90 0.78 -9.99
N ASP A 122 9.33 0.61 -11.18
CA ASP A 122 7.88 0.70 -11.38
C ASP A 122 7.16 -0.48 -10.72
N ALA A 123 7.75 -1.68 -10.82
CA ALA A 123 7.23 -2.86 -10.16
C ALA A 123 7.31 -2.76 -8.62
N ILE A 124 8.43 -2.22 -8.09
CA ILE A 124 8.60 -1.96 -6.66
C ILE A 124 7.56 -0.95 -6.17
N HIS A 125 7.38 0.17 -6.89
CA HIS A 125 6.38 1.18 -6.58
C HIS A 125 4.97 0.57 -6.56
N THR A 126 4.60 -0.15 -7.62
CA THR A 126 3.29 -0.80 -7.77
C THR A 126 3.01 -1.79 -6.64
N ALA A 127 3.97 -2.67 -6.33
CA ALA A 127 3.82 -3.65 -5.25
C ALA A 127 3.66 -2.99 -3.88
N ARG A 128 4.40 -1.91 -3.65
CA ARG A 128 4.36 -1.17 -2.38
C ARG A 128 3.06 -0.39 -2.21
N GLU A 129 2.57 0.27 -3.25
CA GLU A 129 1.27 0.95 -3.23
C GLU A 129 0.12 -0.03 -3.05
N PHE A 130 0.20 -1.19 -3.72
CA PHE A 130 -0.75 -2.28 -3.51
C PHE A 130 -0.76 -2.74 -2.05
N ALA A 131 0.42 -3.03 -1.46
CA ALA A 131 0.53 -3.45 -0.07
C ALA A 131 -0.06 -2.42 0.90
N ARG A 132 0.17 -1.13 0.65
CA ARG A 132 -0.37 -0.03 1.46
C ARG A 132 -1.89 0.02 1.44
N ARG A 133 -2.48 -0.11 0.24
CA ARG A 133 -3.94 -0.09 0.06
C ARG A 133 -4.61 -1.28 0.71
N GLU A 134 -4.03 -2.48 0.56
CA GLU A 134 -4.54 -3.69 1.22
C GLU A 134 -4.49 -3.57 2.75
N LEU A 135 -3.35 -3.16 3.31
CA LEU A 135 -3.22 -2.96 4.75
C LEU A 135 -4.17 -1.88 5.27
N ALA A 136 -4.28 -0.75 4.57
CA ALA A 136 -5.21 0.32 4.92
C ALA A 136 -6.66 -0.17 4.97
N SER A 137 -7.06 -0.98 3.99
CA SER A 137 -8.41 -1.55 3.92
C SER A 137 -8.66 -2.56 5.05
N ARG A 138 -7.77 -3.56 5.21
CA ARG A 138 -7.95 -4.64 6.19
C ARG A 138 -7.79 -4.18 7.64
N LEU A 139 -7.00 -3.14 7.88
CA LEU A 139 -6.69 -2.58 9.21
C LEU A 139 -7.39 -1.25 9.46
N PHE A 140 -8.38 -0.87 8.64
CA PHE A 140 -9.04 0.44 8.72
C PHE A 140 -9.49 0.79 10.14
N GLU A 141 -10.26 -0.11 10.77
CA GLU A 141 -10.83 0.15 12.11
C GLU A 141 -9.74 0.37 13.18
N PRO A 142 -8.76 -0.54 13.40
CA PRO A 142 -7.73 -0.31 14.41
C PRO A 142 -6.82 0.89 14.09
N LEU A 143 -6.57 1.20 12.80
CA LEU A 143 -5.86 2.42 12.40
C LEU A 143 -6.65 3.68 12.77
N TYR A 144 -7.95 3.69 12.48
CA TYR A 144 -8.86 4.78 12.79
C TYR A 144 -8.92 5.05 14.30
N GLN A 145 -9.08 4.01 15.11
CA GLN A 145 -9.11 4.13 16.57
C GLN A 145 -7.80 4.73 17.11
N ARG A 146 -6.64 4.24 16.66
CA ARG A 146 -5.33 4.77 17.08
C ARG A 146 -5.14 6.22 16.67
N TYR A 147 -5.52 6.57 15.44
CA TYR A 147 -5.46 7.94 14.97
C TYR A 147 -6.32 8.85 15.85
N MET A 148 -7.60 8.51 16.06
CA MET A 148 -8.53 9.34 16.83
C MET A 148 -8.07 9.55 18.28
N THR A 149 -7.63 8.48 18.97
CA THR A 149 -7.14 8.58 20.35
C THR A 149 -5.95 9.52 20.48
N TYR A 150 -4.95 9.41 19.59
CA TYR A 150 -3.77 10.27 19.68
C TYR A 150 -4.02 11.68 19.15
N ARG A 151 -4.87 11.82 18.14
CA ARG A 151 -5.29 13.12 17.62
C ARG A 151 -5.99 13.92 18.71
N GLU A 152 -6.92 13.32 19.43
CA GLU A 152 -7.61 13.98 20.55
C GLU A 152 -6.62 14.40 21.64
N THR A 153 -5.70 13.50 22.00
CA THR A 153 -4.63 13.82 22.97
C THR A 153 -3.76 15.00 22.49
N SER A 154 -3.36 15.02 21.22
CA SER A 154 -2.56 16.10 20.64
C SER A 154 -3.32 17.44 20.56
N ARG A 155 -4.66 17.44 20.45
CA ARG A 155 -5.47 18.66 20.52
C ARG A 155 -5.57 19.24 21.92
N GLN A 156 -5.56 18.37 22.93
CA GLN A 156 -5.70 18.77 24.34
C GLN A 156 -4.37 19.04 25.04
N THR A 157 -3.24 18.65 24.43
CA THR A 157 -1.91 18.80 25.02
C THR A 157 -1.01 19.67 24.13
N PRO A 158 -0.32 20.69 24.68
CA PRO A 158 0.61 21.48 23.90
C PRO A 158 1.81 20.64 23.48
N TYR A 159 2.45 21.01 22.37
CA TYR A 159 3.70 20.40 21.93
C TYR A 159 4.77 20.44 23.02
N LEU A 160 5.37 19.28 23.28
CA LEU A 160 6.59 19.12 24.05
C LEU A 160 7.58 18.27 23.24
N ALA A 161 8.85 18.64 23.31
CA ALA A 161 9.96 17.88 22.72
C ALA A 161 10.36 16.72 23.64
N SER A 162 9.47 15.74 23.81
CA SER A 162 9.67 14.56 24.66
C SER A 162 9.49 13.26 23.87
N ALA A 163 10.15 12.19 24.33
CA ALA A 163 10.07 10.87 23.70
C ALA A 163 8.62 10.37 23.60
N GLU A 164 7.81 10.59 24.62
CA GLU A 164 6.39 10.22 24.63
C GLU A 164 5.59 10.93 23.53
N HIS A 165 5.79 12.25 23.35
CA HIS A 165 5.12 12.99 22.29
C HIS A 165 5.59 12.55 20.90
N PHE A 166 6.88 12.25 20.74
CA PHE A 166 7.41 11.75 19.46
C PHE A 166 6.85 10.38 19.11
N ALA A 167 6.82 9.45 20.06
CA ALA A 167 6.26 8.12 19.88
C ALA A 167 4.78 8.17 19.48
N ARG A 168 3.98 8.94 20.24
CA ARG A 168 2.56 9.16 19.96
C ARG A 168 2.32 9.65 18.53
N ARG A 169 3.06 10.70 18.13
CA ARG A 169 2.92 11.33 16.81
C ARG A 169 3.37 10.43 15.68
N ALA A 170 4.42 9.62 15.89
CA ALA A 170 4.84 8.64 14.90
C ALA A 170 3.69 7.69 14.54
N LEU A 171 3.01 7.13 15.56
CA LEU A 171 1.87 6.24 15.34
C LEU A 171 0.64 6.98 14.78
N GLN A 172 0.34 8.18 15.27
CA GLN A 172 -0.74 9.03 14.72
C GLN A 172 -0.53 9.30 13.22
N ASN A 173 0.68 9.69 12.83
CA ASN A 173 0.99 10.09 11.46
C ASN A 173 0.97 8.91 10.49
N ILE A 174 1.55 7.77 10.86
CA ILE A 174 1.50 6.59 9.99
C ILE A 174 0.08 6.03 9.88
N ALA A 175 -0.72 6.10 10.96
CA ALA A 175 -2.13 5.73 10.91
C ALA A 175 -2.91 6.63 9.94
N LEU A 176 -2.74 7.96 10.01
CA LEU A 176 -3.36 8.89 9.07
C LEU A 176 -2.93 8.61 7.62
N ALA A 177 -1.64 8.35 7.40
CA ALA A 177 -1.12 8.04 6.07
C ALA A 177 -1.78 6.79 5.47
N TYR A 178 -1.96 5.72 6.25
CA TYR A 178 -2.71 4.55 5.82
C TYR A 178 -4.19 4.87 5.57
N LEU A 179 -4.85 5.57 6.49
CA LEU A 179 -6.27 5.92 6.37
C LEU A 179 -6.55 6.70 5.08
N MET A 180 -5.65 7.59 4.65
CA MET A 180 -5.79 8.37 3.41
C MET A 180 -5.85 7.51 2.13
N PHE A 181 -5.35 6.26 2.15
CA PHE A 181 -5.54 5.32 1.05
C PHE A 181 -6.98 4.82 0.88
N SER A 182 -7.85 5.04 1.87
CA SER A 182 -9.28 4.74 1.76
C SER A 182 -10.02 5.71 0.83
N GLU A 183 -9.43 6.87 0.53
CA GLU A 183 -10.00 7.91 -0.34
C GLU A 183 -11.40 8.36 0.09
N ARG A 184 -11.70 8.24 1.39
CA ARG A 184 -12.98 8.68 1.97
C ARG A 184 -12.93 10.17 2.34
N SER A 185 -14.04 10.87 2.14
CA SER A 185 -14.16 12.30 2.44
C SER A 185 -14.10 12.65 3.93
N ASP A 186 -14.54 11.74 4.80
CA ASP A 186 -14.45 11.89 6.24
C ASP A 186 -12.98 11.81 6.70
N ILE A 187 -12.19 10.89 6.16
CA ILE A 187 -10.76 10.80 6.41
C ILE A 187 -10.01 12.01 5.85
N LEU A 188 -10.37 12.49 4.65
CA LEU A 188 -9.84 13.74 4.11
C LEU A 188 -10.08 14.91 5.07
N SER A 189 -11.26 14.99 5.67
CA SER A 189 -11.59 16.04 6.64
C SER A 189 -10.69 15.97 7.88
N LEU A 190 -10.36 14.76 8.35
CA LEU A 190 -9.40 14.56 9.45
C LEU A 190 -7.97 14.96 9.06
N CYS A 191 -7.56 14.67 7.83
CA CYS A 191 -6.25 15.04 7.31
C CYS A 191 -6.10 16.56 7.21
N LEU A 192 -7.12 17.26 6.70
CA LEU A 192 -7.18 18.71 6.66
C LEU A 192 -7.19 19.32 8.06
N ASP A 193 -7.97 18.78 9.00
CA ASP A 193 -7.95 19.21 10.40
C ASP A 193 -6.53 19.11 11.01
N GLN A 194 -5.82 17.99 10.77
CA GLN A 194 -4.44 17.85 11.19
C GLN A 194 -3.50 18.85 10.53
N PHE A 195 -3.62 19.06 9.22
CA PHE A 195 -2.83 20.04 8.51
C PHE A 195 -3.05 21.45 9.07
N ASP A 196 -4.29 21.88 9.26
CA ASP A 196 -4.62 23.25 9.63
C ASP A 196 -4.29 23.56 11.09
N THR A 197 -4.59 22.64 11.99
CA THR A 197 -4.60 22.92 13.44
C THR A 197 -3.42 22.34 14.21
N ALA A 198 -2.58 21.51 13.60
CA ALA A 198 -1.39 20.99 14.27
C ALA A 198 -0.47 22.14 14.73
N ASP A 199 -0.02 22.04 15.98
CA ASP A 199 0.87 22.99 16.65
C ASP A 199 2.36 22.72 16.38
N ASN A 200 2.67 21.77 15.50
CA ASN A 200 4.02 21.33 15.19
C ASN A 200 4.19 20.88 13.73
N MET A 201 5.42 21.02 13.22
CA MET A 201 5.72 20.73 11.82
C MET A 201 5.65 19.24 11.47
N THR A 202 5.95 18.34 12.40
CA THR A 202 5.96 16.90 12.13
C THR A 202 4.57 16.39 11.73
N GLU A 203 3.53 16.77 12.49
CA GLU A 203 2.14 16.44 12.17
C GLU A 203 1.64 17.16 10.91
N ARG A 204 1.95 18.46 10.76
CA ARG A 204 1.53 19.28 9.61
C ARG A 204 2.12 18.76 8.31
N LEU A 205 3.43 18.48 8.26
CA LEU A 205 4.10 17.93 7.08
C LEU A 205 3.62 16.52 6.76
N SER A 206 3.33 15.70 7.77
CA SER A 206 2.80 14.34 7.54
C SER A 206 1.40 14.36 6.91
N ALA A 207 0.53 15.27 7.37
CA ALA A 207 -0.77 15.49 6.74
C ALA A 207 -0.63 16.02 5.31
N LEU A 208 0.23 17.02 5.10
CA LEU A 208 0.50 17.56 3.76
C LEU A 208 1.03 16.49 2.81
N ALA A 209 1.99 15.67 3.25
CA ALA A 209 2.53 14.55 2.46
C ALA A 209 1.42 13.54 2.08
N SER A 210 0.47 13.30 2.97
CA SER A 210 -0.67 12.42 2.70
C SER A 210 -1.62 13.03 1.66
N LEU A 211 -1.86 14.34 1.72
CA LEU A 211 -2.64 15.08 0.71
C LEU A 211 -1.96 15.07 -0.67
N ILE A 212 -0.65 15.30 -0.74
CA ILE A 212 0.13 15.29 -1.98
C ILE A 212 -0.02 13.95 -2.73
N ASN A 213 -0.02 12.85 -1.99
CA ASN A 213 -0.12 11.51 -2.56
C ASN A 213 -1.58 11.03 -2.76
N SER A 214 -2.57 11.83 -2.37
CA SER A 214 -4.00 11.50 -2.49
C SER A 214 -4.58 11.88 -3.86
N PRO A 215 -5.74 11.32 -4.25
CA PRO A 215 -6.47 11.74 -5.46
C PRO A 215 -7.22 13.08 -5.32
N PHE A 216 -7.21 13.73 -4.14
CA PHE A 216 -7.98 14.94 -3.86
C PHE A 216 -7.31 16.21 -4.41
N GLU A 217 -7.33 16.39 -5.72
CA GLU A 217 -6.53 17.40 -6.43
C GLU A 217 -6.79 18.83 -5.95
N GLU A 218 -8.07 19.21 -5.80
CA GLU A 218 -8.45 20.54 -5.35
C GLU A 218 -7.91 20.83 -3.93
N LYS A 219 -8.12 19.89 -3.00
CA LYS A 219 -7.69 20.06 -1.61
C LYS A 219 -6.17 20.02 -1.47
N ARG A 220 -5.50 19.19 -2.28
CA ARG A 220 -4.04 19.17 -2.40
C ARG A 220 -3.50 20.53 -2.87
N GLY A 221 -4.08 21.10 -3.93
CA GLY A 221 -3.68 22.42 -4.46
C GLY A 221 -3.81 23.52 -3.42
N LEU A 222 -4.98 23.61 -2.77
CA LEU A 222 -5.22 24.61 -1.72
C LEU A 222 -4.28 24.46 -0.51
N ALA A 223 -3.99 23.23 -0.09
CA ALA A 223 -3.07 22.98 1.02
C ALA A 223 -1.63 23.37 0.67
N LEU A 224 -1.18 23.10 -0.56
CA LEU A 224 0.14 23.49 -1.05
C LEU A 224 0.28 25.01 -1.14
N GLU A 225 -0.73 25.71 -1.69
CA GLU A 225 -0.75 27.18 -1.76
C GLU A 225 -0.70 27.80 -0.37
N SER A 226 -1.58 27.36 0.53
CA SER A 226 -1.63 27.83 1.93
C SER A 226 -0.30 27.61 2.65
N PHE A 227 0.33 26.45 2.47
CA PHE A 227 1.63 26.15 3.07
C PHE A 227 2.74 27.07 2.52
N ALA A 228 2.80 27.24 1.20
CA ALA A 228 3.79 28.09 0.56
C ALA A 228 3.64 29.57 0.95
N GLU A 229 2.42 30.06 1.14
CA GLU A 229 2.16 31.41 1.64
C GLU A 229 2.58 31.57 3.10
N GLN A 230 2.22 30.60 3.96
CA GLN A 230 2.52 30.67 5.39
C GLN A 230 4.02 30.61 5.69
N PHE A 231 4.79 29.83 4.92
CA PHE A 231 6.21 29.57 5.18
C PHE A 231 7.16 30.20 4.16
N ARG A 232 6.68 31.13 3.31
CA ARG A 232 7.47 31.80 2.27
C ARG A 232 8.79 32.39 2.78
N ASP A 233 8.77 32.97 3.98
CA ASP A 233 9.93 33.62 4.59
C ASP A 233 10.76 32.67 5.48
N ASN A 234 10.48 31.37 5.45
CA ASN A 234 11.21 30.35 6.21
C ASN A 234 11.88 29.31 5.28
N PRO A 235 13.11 29.60 4.80
CA PRO A 235 13.81 28.75 3.83
C PRO A 235 13.98 27.30 4.29
N LEU A 236 14.23 27.07 5.58
CA LEU A 236 14.43 25.72 6.12
C LEU A 236 13.16 24.87 6.02
N VAL A 237 11.99 25.48 6.23
CA VAL A 237 10.70 24.79 6.08
C VAL A 237 10.40 24.53 4.60
N MET A 238 10.75 25.46 3.73
CA MET A 238 10.60 25.29 2.28
C MET A 238 11.52 24.19 1.74
N ASP A 239 12.75 24.06 2.24
CA ASP A 239 13.65 22.96 1.87
C ASP A 239 13.08 21.60 2.30
N GLN A 240 12.53 21.50 3.51
CA GLN A 240 11.85 20.29 3.98
C GLN A 240 10.62 19.93 3.14
N TRP A 241 9.91 20.95 2.64
CA TRP A 241 8.78 20.79 1.73
C TRP A 241 9.22 20.31 0.34
N LEU A 242 10.26 20.89 -0.26
CA LEU A 242 10.77 20.49 -1.59
C LEU A 242 11.17 19.01 -1.65
N VAL A 243 11.66 18.45 -0.53
CA VAL A 243 11.96 17.00 -0.42
C VAL A 243 10.69 16.13 -0.49
N HIS A 244 9.54 16.63 -0.01
CA HIS A 244 8.26 15.92 -0.07
C HIS A 244 7.52 16.14 -1.40
N ASP A 245 7.64 17.32 -2.00
CA ASP A 245 7.01 17.67 -3.30
C ASP A 245 7.76 17.04 -4.49
N GLY A 246 9.11 17.02 -4.44
CA GLY A 246 9.97 16.52 -5.53
C GLY A 246 9.88 15.02 -5.83
N ARG A 247 9.06 14.24 -5.10
CA ARG A 247 8.81 12.82 -5.37
C ARG A 247 7.68 12.57 -6.39
N ARG A 248 6.95 13.60 -6.81
CA ARG A 248 6.12 13.58 -8.02
C ARG A 248 6.52 14.75 -8.90
N GLY A 249 7.22 14.46 -10.00
CA GLY A 249 7.60 15.49 -10.95
C GLY A 249 6.38 16.24 -11.47
N MET A 250 6.29 17.53 -11.15
CA MET A 250 5.50 18.48 -11.92
C MET A 250 6.09 19.88 -11.77
N ASN A 251 6.31 20.50 -12.94
CA ASN A 251 6.86 21.85 -13.10
C ASN A 251 6.02 22.88 -12.36
N ILE A 252 6.62 23.55 -11.38
CA ILE A 252 6.13 24.84 -10.92
C ILE A 252 6.63 25.86 -11.95
N SER A 253 5.77 26.24 -12.89
CA SER A 253 6.05 27.35 -13.80
C SER A 253 6.22 28.64 -12.98
N SER A 254 7.35 29.28 -13.24
CA SER A 254 7.80 30.56 -12.71
C SER A 254 6.83 31.71 -12.96
#